data_AF-A0AAU9D0R6-F1
#
_entry.id   AF-A0AAU9D0R6-F1
#
_cell.length_a   1.000
_cell.length_b   1.000
_cell.length_c   1.000
_cell.angle_alpha   90.00
_cell.angle_beta   90.00
_cell.angle_gamma   90.00
#
_symmetry.space_group_name_H-M   'P 1'
#
loop_
_entity.id
_entity.type
_entity.pdbx_description
1 polymer ?
#
loop_
_entity_poly.entity_id
_entity_poly.type
_entity_poly.pdbx_seq_one_letter_code
_entity_poly.pdbx_strand_id
1 'polypeptide(L)'
;MIYSHDILLLLIKIYVSEMDESTEKLSEAEKAEIKEKIFNYSGLDTTSLGLYANCMSIYDLEDNLIISKRIIKKFKDNQDLKIQEALLTIIDNLLSSCIENKREDEASVFIQFADQIKTRQELLFVKKCFFVMKKLIDYHRTGGSRRL
;
A
#
# COMPACT_ATOMS: atom_id res chain seq x y z
N MET A 1 -1.00 11.87 -12.35
CA MET A 1 -1.60 10.67 -12.96
C MET A 1 -2.89 11.12 -13.62
N ILE A 2 -3.24 10.62 -14.80
CA ILE A 2 -4.54 10.91 -15.43
C ILE A 2 -5.31 9.59 -15.42
N TYR A 3 -6.30 9.49 -14.53
CA TYR A 3 -7.20 8.35 -14.48
C TYR A 3 -8.32 8.54 -15.48
N SER A 4 -8.82 7.45 -16.07
CA SER A 4 -10.05 7.51 -16.86
C SER A 4 -11.24 7.84 -15.94
N HIS A 5 -12.33 8.35 -16.53
CA HIS A 5 -13.56 8.62 -15.80
C HIS A 5 -14.05 7.38 -15.01
N ASP A 6 -14.04 6.22 -15.66
CA ASP A 6 -14.48 4.95 -15.05
C ASP A 6 -13.62 4.56 -13.83
N ILE A 7 -12.31 4.79 -13.91
CA ILE A 7 -11.38 4.52 -12.81
C ILE A 7 -11.64 5.48 -11.64
N LEU A 8 -11.92 6.76 -11.91
CA LEU A 8 -12.25 7.73 -10.87
C LEU A 8 -13.54 7.36 -10.14
N LEU A 9 -14.58 6.93 -10.87
CA LEU A 9 -15.83 6.46 -10.28
C LEU A 9 -15.60 5.26 -9.36
N LEU A 10 -14.73 4.33 -9.75
CA LEU A 10 -14.38 3.18 -8.91
C LEU A 10 -13.66 3.62 -7.64
N LEU A 11 -12.66 4.50 -7.73
CA LEU A 11 -11.96 5.03 -6.56
C LEU A 11 -12.91 5.74 -5.59
N ILE A 12 -13.83 6.58 -6.11
CA ILE A 12 -14.84 7.26 -5.29
C ILE A 12 -15.72 6.23 -4.57
N LYS A 13 -16.16 5.18 -5.27
CA LYS A 13 -17.00 4.14 -4.69
C LYS A 13 -16.28 3.41 -3.54
N ILE A 14 -14.98 3.14 -3.69
CA ILE A 14 -14.15 2.54 -2.64
C ILE A 14 -14.10 3.45 -1.41
N TYR A 15 -13.71 4.71 -1.58
CA TYR A 15 -13.60 5.64 -0.45
C TYR A 15 -14.94 5.88 0.25
N VAL A 16 -16.04 5.99 -0.50
CA VAL A 16 -17.38 6.11 0.08
C VAL A 16 -17.71 4.87 0.93
N SER A 17 -17.41 3.67 0.44
CA SER A 17 -17.65 2.43 1.18
C SER A 17 -16.78 2.29 2.44
N GLU A 18 -15.60 2.90 2.47
CA GLU A 18 -14.71 2.91 3.64
C GLU A 18 -15.11 3.97 4.68
N MET A 19 -15.68 5.09 4.24
CA MET A 19 -16.10 6.18 5.12
C MET A 19 -17.46 5.94 5.78
N ASP A 20 -18.33 5.14 5.16
CA ASP A 20 -19.66 4.86 5.70
C ASP A 20 -19.64 3.58 6.56
N GLU A 21 -19.57 3.74 7.88
CA GLU A 21 -19.67 2.62 8.82
C GLU A 21 -21.03 1.91 8.77
N SER A 22 -22.03 2.46 8.06
CA SER A 22 -23.43 2.14 8.32
C SER A 22 -24.18 1.25 7.33
N THR A 23 -23.88 1.06 6.02
CA THR A 23 -24.59 -0.03 5.27
C THR A 23 -24.18 -0.48 3.85
N GLU A 24 -23.14 0.01 3.17
CA GLU A 24 -22.76 -0.58 1.86
C GLU A 24 -21.25 -0.85 1.74
N LYS A 25 -20.79 -1.92 2.39
CA LYS A 25 -19.50 -2.53 2.04
C LYS A 25 -19.61 -3.07 0.61
N LEU A 26 -18.59 -2.83 -0.20
CA LEU A 26 -18.48 -3.42 -1.54
C LEU A 26 -18.77 -4.93 -1.48
N SER A 27 -19.71 -5.39 -2.30
CA SER A 27 -19.99 -6.81 -2.49
C SER A 27 -18.77 -7.52 -3.09
N GLU A 28 -18.68 -8.83 -2.91
CA GLU A 28 -17.59 -9.62 -3.50
C GLU A 28 -17.56 -9.54 -5.03
N ALA A 29 -18.72 -9.35 -5.68
CA ALA A 29 -18.80 -9.13 -7.13
C ALA A 29 -18.18 -7.79 -7.55
N GLU A 30 -18.46 -6.72 -6.79
CA GLU A 30 -17.88 -5.40 -7.05
C GLU A 30 -16.38 -5.39 -6.78
N LYS A 31 -15.93 -6.07 -5.72
CA LYS A 31 -14.50 -6.26 -5.45
C LYS A 31 -13.82 -7.01 -6.59
N ALA A 32 -14.43 -8.09 -7.10
CA ALA A 32 -13.89 -8.86 -8.22
C ALA A 32 -13.78 -8.01 -9.50
N GLU A 33 -14.81 -7.22 -9.82
CA GLU A 33 -14.80 -6.30 -10.96
C GLU A 33 -13.71 -5.24 -10.83
N ILE A 34 -13.54 -4.67 -9.63
CA ILE A 34 -12.48 -3.70 -9.35
C ILE A 34 -11.10 -4.36 -9.51
N LYS A 35 -10.89 -5.55 -8.93
CA LYS A 35 -9.64 -6.31 -9.05
C LYS A 35 -9.31 -6.57 -10.51
N GLU A 36 -10.26 -7.06 -11.30
CA GLU A 36 -10.10 -7.32 -12.72
C GLU A 36 -9.69 -6.05 -13.49
N LYS A 37 -10.39 -4.94 -13.26
CA LYS A 37 -10.08 -3.65 -13.91
C LYS A 37 -8.69 -3.12 -13.55
N ILE A 38 -8.24 -3.30 -12.30
CA ILE A 38 -6.90 -2.89 -11.85
C ILE A 38 -5.82 -3.79 -12.47
N PHE A 39 -6.01 -5.11 -12.45
CA PHE A 39 -5.04 -6.06 -13.01
C PHE A 39 -4.93 -6.01 -14.53
N ASN A 40 -6.03 -5.73 -15.22
CA ASN A 40 -6.07 -5.62 -16.68
C ASN A 40 -5.49 -4.30 -17.21
N TYR A 41 -5.11 -3.36 -16.34
CA TYR A 41 -4.30 -2.20 -16.72
C TYR A 41 -2.88 -2.69 -17.06
N SER A 42 -2.75 -3.21 -18.29
CA SER A 42 -1.61 -3.92 -18.83
C SER A 42 -0.42 -2.99 -19.06
N GLY A 43 0.30 -2.78 -17.98
CA GLY A 43 1.52 -2.00 -17.96
C GLY A 43 1.72 -1.64 -16.52
N LEU A 44 2.50 -2.45 -15.79
CA LEU A 44 2.95 -2.07 -14.45
C LEU A 44 3.77 -0.78 -14.60
N ASP A 45 3.09 0.34 -14.61
CA ASP A 45 3.56 1.71 -14.75
C ASP A 45 3.13 2.50 -13.51
N THR A 46 3.51 3.76 -13.42
CA THR A 46 3.17 4.61 -12.27
C THR A 46 1.66 4.66 -12.00
N THR A 47 0.82 4.61 -13.03
CA THR A 47 -0.64 4.65 -12.89
C THR A 47 -1.16 3.38 -12.22
N SER A 48 -0.70 2.21 -12.68
CA SER A 48 -1.06 0.92 -12.08
C SER A 48 -0.61 0.79 -10.62
N LEU A 49 0.57 1.33 -10.27
CA LEU A 49 1.07 1.34 -8.90
C LEU A 49 0.23 2.23 -7.99
N GLY A 50 -0.15 3.41 -8.49
CA GLY A 50 -1.08 4.29 -7.80
C GLY A 50 -2.44 3.63 -7.57
N LEU A 51 -2.99 2.97 -8.59
CA LEU A 51 -4.26 2.24 -8.45
C LEU A 51 -4.19 1.12 -7.45
N TYR A 52 -3.13 0.30 -7.51
CA TYR A 52 -2.95 -0.76 -6.54
C TYR A 52 -2.86 -0.20 -5.11
N ALA A 53 -2.04 0.84 -4.88
CA ALA A 53 -1.88 1.47 -3.57
C ALA A 53 -3.22 1.94 -2.96
N ASN A 54 -4.08 2.57 -3.77
CA ASN A 54 -5.38 3.07 -3.31
C ASN A 54 -6.43 1.98 -3.09
N CYS A 55 -6.23 0.80 -3.67
CA CYS A 55 -7.21 -0.30 -3.66
C CYS A 55 -6.75 -1.48 -2.80
N MET A 56 -5.69 -1.34 -2.00
CA MET A 56 -5.14 -2.44 -1.19
C MET A 56 -6.15 -2.99 -0.18
N SER A 57 -7.08 -2.18 0.32
CA SER A 57 -8.14 -2.59 1.26
C SER A 57 -9.13 -3.63 0.70
N ILE A 58 -9.20 -3.77 -0.63
CA ILE A 58 -10.06 -4.75 -1.30
C ILE A 58 -9.43 -6.16 -1.32
N TYR A 59 -8.12 -6.24 -1.10
CA TYR A 59 -7.37 -7.48 -1.05
C TYR A 59 -7.24 -7.93 0.40
N ASP A 60 -7.23 -9.24 0.62
CA ASP A 60 -6.79 -9.74 1.92
C ASP A 60 -5.28 -9.50 2.10
N LEU A 61 -4.81 -9.67 3.34
CA LEU A 61 -3.41 -9.44 3.66
C LEU A 61 -2.47 -10.39 2.88
N GLU A 62 -2.88 -11.63 2.64
CA GLU A 62 -2.03 -12.62 1.95
C GLU A 62 -1.80 -12.24 0.48
N ASP A 63 -2.88 -11.86 -0.22
CA ASP A 63 -2.82 -11.30 -1.56
C ASP A 63 -1.93 -10.06 -1.59
N ASN A 64 -2.12 -9.14 -0.64
CA ASN A 64 -1.35 -7.91 -0.56
C ASN A 64 0.15 -8.16 -0.36
N LEU A 65 0.53 -9.13 0.48
CA LEU A 65 1.93 -9.54 0.68
C LEU A 65 2.54 -10.06 -0.62
N ILE A 66 1.83 -10.95 -1.33
CA ILE A 66 2.30 -11.56 -2.57
C ILE A 66 2.46 -10.51 -3.68
N ILE A 67 1.44 -9.69 -3.90
CA ILE A 67 1.42 -8.66 -4.95
C ILE A 67 2.49 -7.61 -4.66
N SER A 68 2.53 -7.07 -3.44
CA SER A 68 3.51 -6.05 -3.04
C SER A 68 4.94 -6.54 -3.20
N LYS A 69 5.22 -7.79 -2.82
CA LYS A 69 6.56 -8.39 -3.00
C LYS A 69 6.96 -8.49 -4.47
N ARG A 70 6.01 -8.83 -5.37
CA ARG A 70 6.25 -8.87 -6.83
C ARG A 70 6.52 -7.47 -7.38
N ILE A 71 5.72 -6.48 -6.98
CA ILE A 71 5.88 -5.08 -7.38
C ILE A 71 7.26 -4.56 -6.95
N ILE A 72 7.60 -4.69 -5.67
CA ILE A 72 8.87 -4.17 -5.15
C ILE A 72 10.06 -4.86 -5.83
N LYS A 73 10.02 -6.18 -6.01
CA LYS A 73 11.09 -6.90 -6.73
C LYS A 73 11.30 -6.34 -8.14
N LYS A 74 10.24 -5.91 -8.81
CA LYS A 74 10.30 -5.34 -10.17
C LYS A 74 10.82 -3.91 -10.20
N PHE A 75 10.49 -3.08 -9.22
CA PHE A 75 10.77 -1.64 -9.24
C PHE A 75 11.81 -1.15 -8.23
N LYS A 76 12.38 -2.03 -7.39
CA LYS A 76 13.32 -1.65 -6.31
C LYS A 76 14.49 -0.77 -6.75
N ASP A 77 14.98 -0.94 -7.98
CA ASP A 77 16.15 -0.20 -8.49
C ASP A 77 15.74 1.06 -9.28
N ASN A 78 14.43 1.31 -9.44
CA ASN A 78 13.90 2.44 -10.19
C ASN A 78 14.09 3.75 -9.41
N GLN A 79 14.61 4.78 -10.10
CA GLN A 79 14.93 6.08 -9.51
C GLN A 79 13.92 7.19 -9.85
N ASP A 80 12.87 6.86 -10.61
CA ASP A 80 11.76 7.75 -10.88
C ASP A 80 11.03 8.09 -9.57
N LEU A 81 10.86 9.38 -9.32
CA LEU A 81 10.29 9.90 -8.08
C LEU A 81 8.88 9.37 -7.82
N LYS A 82 8.03 9.29 -8.86
CA LYS A 82 6.64 8.86 -8.71
C LYS A 82 6.55 7.37 -8.46
N ILE A 83 7.45 6.58 -9.04
CA ILE A 83 7.56 5.15 -8.73
C ILE A 83 8.04 4.95 -7.29
N GLN A 84 9.04 5.70 -6.84
CA GLN A 84 9.51 5.61 -5.45
C GLN A 84 8.45 6.03 -4.44
N GLU A 85 7.70 7.10 -4.74
CA GLU A 85 6.55 7.54 -3.95
C GLU A 85 5.49 6.43 -3.86
N ALA A 86 5.07 5.87 -4.99
CA ALA A 86 4.09 4.79 -5.02
C ALA A 86 4.55 3.54 -4.28
N LEU A 87 5.83 3.15 -4.40
CA LEU A 87 6.41 2.04 -3.65
C LEU A 87 6.37 2.29 -2.14
N LEU A 88 6.70 3.51 -1.69
CA LEU A 88 6.65 3.86 -0.27
C LEU A 88 5.20 3.84 0.24
N THR A 89 4.23 4.34 -0.53
CA THR A 89 2.80 4.27 -0.17
C THR A 89 2.30 2.83 -0.06
N ILE A 90 2.65 1.97 -1.03
CA ILE A 90 2.30 0.54 -0.98
C ILE A 90 2.88 -0.11 0.28
N ILE A 91 4.14 0.18 0.59
CA ILE A 91 4.78 -0.34 1.80
C ILE A 91 4.05 0.18 3.04
N ASP A 92 3.78 1.48 3.16
CA ASP A 92 3.12 2.08 4.32
C ASP A 92 1.73 1.46 4.58
N ASN A 93 0.93 1.30 3.52
CA ASN A 93 -0.38 0.64 3.59
C ASN A 93 -0.26 -0.82 4.04
N LEU A 94 0.73 -1.55 3.53
CA LEU A 94 1.00 -2.92 3.95
C LEU A 94 1.44 -3.01 5.41
N LEU A 95 2.26 -2.06 5.89
CA LEU A 95 2.66 -2.00 7.30
C LEU A 95 1.43 -1.80 8.20
N SER A 96 0.51 -0.91 7.83
CA SER A 96 -0.75 -0.72 8.56
C SER A 96 -1.53 -2.03 8.65
N SER A 97 -1.71 -2.72 7.52
CA SER A 97 -2.43 -4.00 7.49
C SER A 97 -1.74 -5.08 8.32
N CYS A 98 -0.41 -5.17 8.30
CA CYS A 98 0.35 -6.07 9.17
C CYS A 98 0.14 -5.76 10.65
N ILE A 99 0.14 -4.49 11.05
CA ILE A 99 -0.10 -4.04 12.44
C ILE A 99 -1.52 -4.43 12.89
N GLU A 100 -2.53 -4.12 12.08
CA GLU A 100 -3.94 -4.43 12.37
C GLU A 100 -4.17 -5.93 12.57
N ASN A 101 -3.47 -6.76 11.79
CA ASN A 101 -3.58 -8.22 11.83
C ASN A 101 -2.58 -8.90 12.77
N LYS A 102 -1.75 -8.15 13.52
CA LYS A 102 -0.69 -8.69 14.41
C LYS A 102 0.27 -9.65 13.69
N ARG A 103 0.60 -9.33 12.43
CA ARG A 103 1.53 -10.06 11.57
C ARG A 103 2.79 -9.22 11.31
N GLU A 104 3.34 -8.64 12.36
CA GLU A 104 4.48 -7.72 12.27
C GLU A 104 5.68 -8.36 11.60
N ASP A 105 5.96 -9.64 11.81
CA ASP A 105 7.16 -10.32 11.28
C ASP A 105 7.29 -10.25 9.76
N GLU A 106 6.16 -10.25 9.06
CA GLU A 106 6.10 -10.20 7.60
C GLU A 106 6.47 -8.83 7.04
N ALA A 107 6.30 -7.78 7.83
CA ALA A 107 6.69 -6.42 7.47
C ALA A 107 8.21 -6.26 7.25
N SER A 108 9.04 -7.16 7.80
CA SER A 108 10.51 -7.02 7.82
C SER A 108 11.11 -6.81 6.45
N VAL A 109 10.66 -7.59 5.46
CA VAL A 109 11.19 -7.53 4.10
C VAL A 109 10.85 -6.19 3.44
N PHE A 110 9.65 -5.66 3.70
CA PHE A 110 9.16 -4.40 3.16
C PHE A 110 9.87 -3.20 3.80
N ILE A 111 10.10 -3.25 5.12
CA ILE A 111 10.89 -2.26 5.85
C ILE A 111 12.31 -2.18 5.28
N GLN A 112 12.96 -3.33 5.05
CA GLN A 112 14.31 -3.37 4.48
C GLN A 112 14.35 -2.72 3.09
N PHE A 113 13.34 -2.96 2.25
CA PHE A 113 13.26 -2.31 0.94
C PHE A 113 13.02 -0.81 1.04
N ALA A 114 12.07 -0.37 1.89
CA ALA A 114 11.82 1.05 2.09
C ALA A 114 13.05 1.78 2.62
N ASP A 115 13.85 1.17 3.51
CA ASP A 115 15.10 1.76 4.01
C ASP A 115 16.13 2.01 2.90
N GLN A 116 16.11 1.24 1.80
CA GLN A 116 17.02 1.42 0.66
C GLN A 116 16.65 2.60 -0.25
N ILE A 117 15.39 3.04 -0.24
CA ILE A 117 14.96 4.20 -1.03
C ILE A 117 15.59 5.47 -0.44
N LYS A 118 16.43 6.16 -1.21
CA LYS A 118 17.10 7.39 -0.75
C LYS A 118 16.09 8.48 -0.42
N THR A 119 16.20 9.08 0.76
CA THR A 119 15.38 10.24 1.12
C THR A 119 15.70 11.42 0.21
N ARG A 120 14.65 11.97 -0.40
CA ARG A 120 14.65 13.22 -1.17
C ARG A 120 13.58 14.14 -0.58
N GLN A 121 13.65 15.45 -0.84
CA GLN A 121 12.75 16.42 -0.22
C GLN A 121 11.27 16.11 -0.53
N GLU A 122 11.01 15.65 -1.75
CA GLU A 122 9.70 15.26 -2.27
C GLU A 122 9.12 14.04 -1.55
N LEU A 123 10.00 13.15 -1.06
CA LEU A 123 9.61 11.91 -0.36
C LEU A 123 9.58 12.08 1.16
N LEU A 124 9.89 13.26 1.68
CA LEU A 124 10.12 13.48 3.11
C LEU A 124 8.89 13.13 3.95
N PHE A 125 7.70 13.54 3.50
CA PHE A 125 6.44 13.26 4.21
C PHE A 125 6.20 11.75 4.34
N VAL A 126 6.20 11.02 3.21
CA VAL A 126 5.95 9.58 3.19
C VAL A 126 7.01 8.81 4.00
N LYS A 127 8.28 9.27 3.96
CA LYS A 127 9.35 8.71 4.79
C LYS A 127 9.12 8.92 6.29
N LYS A 128 8.47 10.00 6.70
CA LYS A 128 8.11 10.23 8.10
C LYS A 128 6.96 9.33 8.54
N CYS A 129 5.94 9.13 7.71
CA CYS A 129 4.87 8.15 7.97
C CYS A 129 5.46 6.74 8.13
N PHE A 130 6.28 6.32 7.17
CA PHE A 130 6.99 5.04 7.24
C PHE A 130 7.82 4.88 8.52
N PHE A 131 8.54 5.93 8.93
CA PHE A 131 9.33 5.88 10.17
C PHE A 131 8.43 5.63 11.40
N VAL A 132 7.27 6.28 11.47
CA VAL A 132 6.31 6.05 12.56
C VAL A 132 5.80 4.62 12.53
N MET A 133 5.39 4.10 11.38
CA MET A 133 4.92 2.71 11.24
C MET A 133 5.99 1.69 11.64
N LYS A 134 7.23 1.90 11.20
CA LYS A 134 8.37 1.07 11.61
C LYS A 134 8.54 1.05 13.13
N LYS A 135 8.38 2.19 13.80
CA LYS A 135 8.47 2.27 15.27
C LYS A 135 7.31 1.57 15.98
N LEU A 136 6.10 1.63 15.42
CA LEU A 136 4.96 0.89 15.94
C LEU A 136 5.17 -0.62 15.86
N ILE A 137 5.68 -1.10 14.71
CA ILE A 137 6.04 -2.52 14.52
C ILE A 137 7.11 -2.96 15.52
N ASP A 138 8.18 -2.17 15.69
CA ASP A 138 9.22 -2.46 16.69
C ASP A 138 8.65 -2.50 18.11
N TYR A 139 7.73 -1.60 18.43
CA TYR A 139 7.07 -1.54 19.74
C TYR A 139 6.22 -2.78 20.01
N HIS A 140 5.39 -3.21 19.04
CA HIS A 140 4.58 -4.43 19.15
C HIS A 140 5.45 -5.68 19.34
N ARG A 141 6.51 -5.83 18.55
CA ARG A 141 7.42 -6.99 18.64
C ARG A 141 8.14 -7.10 19.98
N THR A 142 8.44 -5.96 20.60
CA THR A 142 9.21 -5.91 21.86
C THR A 142 8.34 -5.75 23.11
N GLY A 143 7.00 -5.75 22.96
CA GLY A 143 6.07 -5.54 24.06
C GLY A 143 6.26 -4.19 24.78
N GLY A 144 6.77 -3.17 24.07
CA GLY A 144 7.07 -1.86 24.64
C GLY A 144 8.30 -1.78 25.54
N SER A 145 9.17 -2.79 25.54
CA SER A 145 10.30 -2.91 26.48
C SER A 145 11.51 -2.04 26.15
N ARG A 146 11.56 -1.39 24.98
CA ARG A 146 12.57 -0.37 24.66
C ARG A 146 11.95 1.01 24.75
N ARG A 147 11.98 1.59 25.95
CA ARG A 147 11.71 3.02 26.14
C ARG A 147 12.82 3.83 25.46
N LEU A 148 12.40 4.88 24.77
CA LEU A 148 13.17 5.83 23.95
C LEU A 148 14.48 6.29 24.60
#